data_AF-I4A0S1-F1
#
_entry.id   AF-I4A0S1-F1
#
_cell.length_a   1.000
_cell.length_b   1.000
_cell.length_c   1.000
_cell.angle_alpha   90.00
_cell.angle_beta   90.00
_cell.angle_gamma   90.00
#
_symmetry.space_group_name_H-M   'P 1'
#
loop_
_entity.id
_entity.type
_entity.pdbx_description
1 polymer ?
#
loop_
_entity_poly.entity_id
_entity_poly.type
_entity_poly.pdbx_seq_one_letter_code
_entity_poly.pdbx_strand_id
1 'polypeptide(L)'
;MARKSYSESITSAKVMIDALKNNKGSLPQKLDDDFITKMENLRTKAETLNTEQEKLKADLKQKTEALDKELKELEKHYAEAKKRIKLDFPQTAWKEFGIEDKR
;
A
#
# COMPACT_ATOMS: atom_id res chain seq x y z
N MET A 1 15.90 -6.91 -17.96
CA MET A 1 14.54 -6.91 -18.55
C MET A 1 13.57 -6.39 -17.51
N ALA A 2 12.68 -5.45 -17.85
CA ALA A 2 11.69 -4.93 -16.92
C ALA A 2 10.74 -6.06 -16.48
N ARG A 3 10.45 -6.16 -15.18
CA ARG A 3 9.51 -7.13 -14.65
C ARG A 3 8.10 -6.69 -15.06
N LYS A 4 7.33 -7.58 -15.68
CA LYS A 4 5.92 -7.33 -15.99
C LYS A 4 5.17 -6.90 -14.73
N SER A 5 4.23 -5.98 -14.89
CA SER A 5 3.31 -5.63 -13.81
C SER A 5 2.44 -6.83 -13.42
N TYR A 6 1.82 -6.77 -12.25
CA TYR A 6 0.91 -7.83 -11.82
C TYR A 6 -0.29 -7.96 -12.78
N SER A 7 -0.89 -6.84 -13.22
CA SER A 7 -1.98 -6.83 -14.18
C SER A 7 -1.58 -7.36 -15.56
N GLU A 8 -0.37 -7.04 -16.05
CA GLU A 8 0.16 -7.56 -17.30
C GLU A 8 0.37 -9.08 -17.25
N SER A 9 0.83 -9.58 -16.10
CA SER A 9 1.04 -11.02 -15.87
C SER A 9 -0.29 -11.77 -15.82
N ILE A 10 -1.28 -11.23 -15.11
CA ILE A 10 -2.65 -11.79 -15.03
C ILE A 10 -3.31 -11.81 -16.41
N THR A 11 -3.17 -10.73 -17.18
CA THR A 11 -3.74 -10.60 -18.52
C THR A 11 -3.08 -11.58 -19.50
N SER A 12 -1.74 -11.68 -19.46
CA SER A 12 -1.00 -12.65 -20.28
C SER A 12 -1.44 -14.09 -19.95
N ALA A 13 -1.61 -14.41 -18.66
CA ALA A 13 -2.05 -15.73 -18.23
C ALA A 13 -3.46 -16.05 -18.71
N LYS A 14 -4.39 -15.09 -18.66
CA LYS A 14 -5.76 -15.24 -19.19
C LYS A 14 -5.75 -15.59 -20.68
N VAL A 15 -5.00 -14.83 -21.49
CA VAL A 15 -4.87 -15.09 -22.94
C VAL A 15 -4.34 -16.51 -23.20
N MET A 16 -3.35 -16.96 -22.43
CA MET A 16 -2.82 -18.31 -22.55
C MET A 16 -3.84 -19.37 -22.16
N ILE A 17 -4.56 -19.20 -21.05
CA ILE A 17 -5.59 -20.14 -20.59
C ILE A 17 -6.70 -20.26 -21.63
N ASP A 18 -7.15 -19.15 -22.22
CA ASP A 18 -8.16 -19.15 -23.28
C ASP A 18 -7.66 -19.90 -24.51
N ALA A 19 -6.40 -19.69 -24.92
CA ALA A 19 -5.78 -20.44 -26.00
C ALA A 19 -5.68 -21.94 -25.71
N LEU A 20 -5.31 -22.33 -24.48
CA LEU A 20 -5.26 -23.75 -24.07
C LEU A 20 -6.66 -24.38 -24.13
N LYS A 21 -7.68 -23.71 -23.60
CA LYS A 21 -9.07 -24.17 -23.65
C LYS A 21 -9.60 -24.36 -25.08
N ASN A 22 -9.19 -23.50 -26.01
CA ASN A 22 -9.60 -23.58 -27.41
C ASN A 22 -8.85 -24.64 -28.22
N ASN A 23 -7.66 -25.07 -27.77
CA ASN A 23 -6.79 -25.99 -28.52
C ASN A 23 -6.62 -27.36 -27.83
N LYS A 24 -7.53 -27.76 -26.93
CA LYS A 24 -7.42 -28.99 -26.12
C LYS A 24 -7.01 -30.25 -26.88
N GLY A 25 -7.51 -30.43 -28.11
CA GLY A 25 -7.23 -31.60 -28.94
C GLY A 25 -5.80 -31.70 -29.49
N SER A 26 -5.02 -30.61 -29.43
CA SER A 26 -3.64 -30.55 -29.92
C SER A 26 -2.63 -30.25 -28.81
N LEU A 27 -3.05 -30.29 -27.54
CA LEU A 27 -2.16 -29.99 -26.42
C LEU A 27 -1.22 -31.16 -26.10
N PRO A 28 0.03 -30.87 -25.70
CA PRO A 28 0.91 -31.86 -25.10
C PRO A 28 0.30 -32.52 -23.86
N GLN A 29 0.66 -33.78 -23.60
CA GLN A 29 0.06 -34.62 -22.56
C GLN A 29 0.08 -34.06 -21.13
N LYS A 30 0.98 -33.10 -20.82
CA LYS A 30 1.08 -32.45 -19.51
C LYS A 30 0.21 -31.20 -19.33
N LEU A 31 -0.42 -30.71 -20.40
CA LEU A 31 -1.32 -29.56 -20.38
C LEU A 31 -2.76 -30.06 -20.46
N ASP A 32 -3.12 -30.92 -19.52
CA ASP A 32 -4.45 -31.51 -19.41
C ASP A 32 -5.45 -30.54 -18.74
N ASP A 33 -6.69 -31.01 -18.60
CA ASP A 33 -7.77 -30.21 -18.02
C ASP A 33 -7.51 -29.85 -16.55
N ASP A 34 -6.81 -30.69 -15.79
CA ASP A 34 -6.44 -30.38 -14.39
C ASP A 34 -5.43 -29.23 -14.35
N PHE A 35 -4.41 -29.26 -15.21
CA PHE A 35 -3.45 -28.18 -15.34
C PHE A 35 -4.12 -26.85 -15.70
N ILE A 36 -4.99 -26.86 -16.71
CA ILE A 36 -5.71 -25.65 -17.16
C ILE A 36 -6.60 -25.11 -16.04
N THR A 37 -7.31 -26.00 -15.32
CA THR A 37 -8.16 -25.64 -14.19
C THR A 37 -7.35 -25.02 -13.05
N LYS A 38 -6.21 -25.62 -12.72
CA LYS A 38 -5.29 -25.08 -11.70
C LYS A 38 -4.75 -23.72 -12.09
N MET A 39 -4.37 -23.53 -13.36
CA MET A 39 -3.86 -22.26 -13.87
C MET A 39 -4.93 -21.16 -13.81
N GLU A 40 -6.18 -21.48 -14.15
CA GLU A 40 -7.31 -20.54 -14.03
C GLU A 40 -7.58 -20.18 -12.56
N ASN A 41 -7.58 -21.15 -11.66
CA ASN A 41 -7.76 -20.90 -10.23
C ASN A 41 -6.67 -19.98 -9.67
N LEU A 42 -5.41 -20.18 -10.07
CA LEU A 42 -4.30 -19.32 -9.67
C LEU A 42 -4.45 -17.90 -10.26
N ARG A 43 -4.82 -17.78 -11.54
CA ARG A 43 -5.03 -16.49 -12.19
C ARG A 43 -6.13 -15.69 -11.49
N THR A 44 -7.27 -16.32 -11.20
CA THR A 44 -8.39 -15.67 -10.49
C THR A 44 -7.98 -15.23 -9.09
N LYS A 45 -7.27 -16.07 -8.32
CA LYS A 45 -6.74 -15.68 -7.00
C LYS A 45 -5.79 -14.49 -7.09
N ALA A 46 -4.89 -14.48 -8.08
CA ALA A 46 -3.98 -13.37 -8.29
C ALA A 46 -4.72 -12.07 -8.64
N GLU A 47 -5.79 -12.15 -9.43
CA GLU A 47 -6.65 -11.01 -9.79
C GLU A 47 -7.38 -10.43 -8.57
N THR A 48 -7.93 -11.29 -7.70
CA THR A 48 -8.52 -10.88 -6.42
C THR A 48 -7.49 -10.18 -5.53
N LEU A 49 -6.33 -10.82 -5.30
CA LEU A 49 -5.27 -10.28 -4.44
C LEU A 49 -4.72 -8.94 -4.99
N ASN A 50 -4.58 -8.80 -6.31
CA ASN A 50 -4.15 -7.55 -6.92
C ASN A 50 -5.18 -6.44 -6.68
N THR A 51 -6.48 -6.75 -6.81
CA THR A 51 -7.56 -5.79 -6.54
C THR A 51 -7.58 -5.35 -5.08
N GLU A 52 -7.41 -6.30 -4.14
CA GLU A 52 -7.30 -6.00 -2.71
C GLU A 52 -6.07 -5.13 -2.41
N GLN A 53 -4.93 -5.43 -3.03
CA GLN A 53 -3.72 -4.62 -2.88
C GLN A 53 -3.95 -3.18 -3.32
N GLU A 54 -4.58 -2.94 -4.47
CA GLU A 54 -4.85 -1.59 -4.96
C GLU A 54 -5.81 -0.83 -4.03
N LYS A 55 -6.81 -1.50 -3.46
CA LYS A 55 -7.68 -0.90 -2.42
C LYS A 55 -6.88 -0.51 -1.18
N LEU A 56 -6.04 -1.41 -0.66
CA LEU A 56 -5.22 -1.13 0.52
C LEU A 56 -4.23 0.02 0.28
N LYS A 57 -3.67 0.15 -0.93
CA LYS A 57 -2.83 1.31 -1.30
C LYS A 57 -3.61 2.61 -1.27
N ALA A 58 -4.84 2.62 -1.78
CA ALA A 58 -5.70 3.80 -1.74
C ALA A 58 -6.06 4.18 -0.29
N ASP A 59 -6.43 3.20 0.53
CA ASP A 59 -6.75 3.41 1.95
C ASP A 59 -5.53 3.93 2.74
N LEU A 60 -4.36 3.35 2.48
CA LEU A 60 -3.11 3.81 3.10
C LEU A 60 -2.84 5.27 2.74
N LYS A 61 -2.96 5.63 1.46
CA LYS A 61 -2.77 7.01 1.00
C LYS A 61 -3.70 7.98 1.74
N GLN A 62 -4.99 7.66 1.82
CA GLN A 62 -5.97 8.50 2.52
C GLN A 62 -5.64 8.63 4.01
N LYS A 63 -5.25 7.54 4.68
CA LYS A 63 -4.88 7.57 6.10
C LYS A 63 -3.59 8.36 6.34
N THR A 64 -2.62 8.27 5.44
CA THR A 64 -1.39 9.07 5.51
C THR A 64 -1.71 10.55 5.37
N GLU A 65 -2.55 10.94 4.40
CA GLU A 65 -2.97 12.35 4.23
C GLU A 65 -3.70 12.88 5.48
N ALA A 66 -4.56 12.07 6.10
CA ALA A 66 -5.23 12.43 7.35
C ALA A 66 -4.24 12.58 8.52
N LEU A 67 -3.32 11.63 8.68
CA LEU A 67 -2.29 11.70 9.72
C LEU A 67 -1.40 12.93 9.56
N ASP A 68 -0.95 13.22 8.34
CA ASP A 68 -0.11 14.37 8.04
C ASP A 68 -0.81 15.69 8.36
N LYS A 69 -2.13 15.76 8.18
CA LYS A 69 -2.92 16.94 8.55
C LYS A 69 -2.93 17.13 10.07
N GLU A 70 -3.27 16.10 10.83
CA GLU A 70 -3.33 16.18 12.30
C GLU A 70 -1.96 16.47 12.91
N LEU A 71 -0.88 15.89 12.37
CA LEU A 71 0.48 16.16 12.82
C LEU A 71 0.87 17.63 12.61
N LYS A 72 0.55 18.22 11.45
CA LYS A 72 0.81 19.65 11.20
C LYS A 72 0.08 20.56 12.17
N GLU A 73 -1.18 20.22 12.48
CA GLU A 73 -1.98 20.99 13.42
C GLU A 73 -1.43 20.86 14.85
N LEU A 74 -1.05 19.65 15.25
CA LEU A 74 -0.39 19.37 16.53
C LEU A 74 0.93 20.13 16.65
N GLU A 75 1.79 20.11 15.63
CA GLU A 75 3.06 20.83 15.61
C GLU A 75 2.87 22.35 15.75
N LYS A 76 1.87 22.90 15.07
CA LYS A 76 1.51 24.31 15.18
C LYS A 76 1.11 24.67 16.61
N HIS A 77 0.19 23.91 17.21
CA HIS A 77 -0.25 24.15 18.57
C HIS A 77 0.87 23.95 19.59
N TYR A 78 1.72 22.94 19.39
CA TYR A 78 2.90 22.73 20.22
C TYR A 78 3.86 23.92 20.14
N ALA A 79 4.12 24.46 18.95
CA ALA A 79 4.98 25.63 18.78
C ALA A 79 4.39 26.90 19.44
N GLU A 80 3.08 27.12 19.31
CA GLU A 80 2.36 28.20 19.97
C GLU A 80 2.43 28.08 21.49
N ALA A 81 2.17 26.89 22.02
CA ALA A 81 2.28 26.60 23.46
C ALA A 81 3.71 26.83 23.95
N LYS A 82 4.72 26.29 23.25
CA LYS A 82 6.14 26.50 23.56
C LYS A 82 6.48 28.00 23.60
N LYS A 83 6.03 28.78 22.61
CA LYS A 83 6.25 30.23 22.56
C LYS A 83 5.61 30.92 23.76
N ARG A 84 4.36 30.58 24.10
CA ARG A 84 3.65 31.19 25.23
C ARG A 84 4.33 30.91 26.56
N ILE A 85 4.74 29.66 26.80
CA ILE A 85 5.48 29.28 28.01
C ILE A 85 6.77 30.09 28.15
N LYS A 86 7.52 30.27 27.06
CA LYS A 86 8.75 31.08 27.07
C LYS A 86 8.53 32.56 27.38
N LEU A 87 7.36 33.10 27.03
CA LEU A 87 7.02 34.51 27.29
C LEU A 87 6.50 34.71 28.72
N ASP A 88 5.72 33.77 29.23
CA ASP A 88 5.00 33.93 30.50
C ASP A 88 5.79 33.39 31.71
N PHE A 89 6.71 32.44 31.50
CA PHE A 89 7.43 31.76 32.59
C PHE A 89 8.95 31.97 32.53
N PRO A 90 9.62 32.05 33.69
CA PRO A 90 11.07 32.12 33.74
C PRO A 90 11.72 30.85 33.17
N GLN A 91 12.90 30.99 32.58
CA GLN A 91 13.61 29.88 31.91
C GLN A 91 13.85 28.66 32.81
N THR A 92 13.99 28.86 34.12
CA THR A 92 14.16 27.77 35.11
C THR A 92 12.96 26.82 35.15
N ALA A 93 11.76 27.31 34.84
CA ALA A 93 10.53 26.52 34.83
C ALA A 93 10.27 25.80 33.48
N TRP A 94 11.01 26.12 32.41
CA TRP A 94 10.76 25.57 31.08
C TRP A 94 10.92 24.04 31.01
N LYS A 95 11.82 23.48 31.83
CA LYS A 95 12.05 22.03 31.90
C LYS A 95 10.80 21.27 32.35
N GLU A 96 9.96 21.89 33.20
CA GLU A 96 8.70 21.30 33.66
C GLU A 96 7.68 21.13 32.53
N PHE A 97 7.80 21.93 31.47
CA PHE A 97 6.99 21.85 30.25
C PHE A 97 7.66 21.03 29.14
N GLY A 98 8.73 20.29 29.44
CA GLY A 98 9.48 19.48 28.47
C GLY A 98 10.27 20.31 27.46
N ILE A 99 10.55 21.59 27.76
CA ILE A 99 11.36 22.46 26.90
C ILE A 99 12.82 22.37 27.34
N GLU A 100 13.58 21.54 26.64
CA GLU A 100 15.04 21.37 26.82
C GLU A 100 15.83 22.18 25.77
N ASP A 101 15.56 23.48 25.66
CA ASP A 101 16.40 24.34 24.82
C ASP A 101 17.77 24.50 25.49
N LYS A 102 18.82 24.01 24.83
CA LYS A 102 20.21 24.24 25.25
C LYS A 102 20.52 25.74 25.15
N ARG A 103 21.12 26.29 26.20
CA ARG A 103 21.73 27.62 26.21
C ARG A 103 22.73 27.78 25.08
#